data_AF-A0A6F9XNK4-F1
#
_entry.id   AF-A0A6F9XNK4-F1
#
_cell.length_a   1.000
_cell.length_b   1.000
_cell.length_c   1.000
_cell.angle_alpha   90.00
_cell.angle_beta   90.00
_cell.angle_gamma   90.00
#
_symmetry.space_group_name_H-M   'P 1'
#
loop_
_entity.id
_entity.type
_entity.pdbx_description
1 polymer ?
#
loop_
_entity_poly.entity_id
_entity_poly.type
_entity_poly.pdbx_seq_one_letter_code
_entity_poly.pdbx_strand_id
1 'polypeptide(L)' 'MVTIYLTDEEYQVLVDLLDNEWYRLDYMQCDDDGNFYDDDYPDDAKRANVIQKILTTH' A
#
# COMPACT_ATOMS: atom_id res chain seq x y z
N MET A 1 3.16 -18.54 -2.97
CA MET A 1 3.11 -17.80 -1.70
C MET A 1 4.55 -17.52 -1.30
N VAL A 2 4.94 -16.25 -1.17
CA VAL A 2 6.28 -15.86 -0.72
C VAL A 2 6.15 -15.45 0.74
N THR A 3 6.96 -16.05 1.62
CA THR A 3 7.04 -15.67 3.02
C THR A 3 8.32 -14.87 3.21
N ILE A 4 8.18 -13.65 3.70
CA ILE A 4 9.30 -12.75 4.00
C ILE A 4 9.52 -12.78 5.52
N TYR A 5 10.73 -13.09 5.94
CA TYR A 5 11.13 -13.04 7.35
C TYR A 5 11.91 -11.74 7.57
N LEU A 6 11.39 -10.89 8.43
CA LEU A 6 11.98 -9.60 8.80
C LEU A 6 12.30 -9.62 10.29
N THR A 7 13.40 -9.00 10.67
CA THR A 7 13.63 -8.55 12.04
C THR A 7 12.67 -7.41 12.40
N ASP A 8 12.52 -7.11 13.70
CA ASP A 8 11.69 -6.00 14.16
C ASP A 8 12.12 -4.66 13.55
N GLU A 9 13.43 -4.45 13.37
CA GLU A 9 13.98 -3.25 12.74
C GLU A 9 13.62 -3.17 11.24
N GLU A 10 13.81 -4.25 10.49
CA GLU A 10 13.47 -4.31 9.06
C GLU A 10 11.97 -4.16 8.82
N TYR A 11 11.15 -4.74 9.71
CA TYR A 11 9.71 -4.57 9.69
C TYR A 11 9.33 -3.11 9.89
N GLN A 12 9.89 -2.44 10.90
CA GLN A 12 9.59 -1.03 11.15
C GLN A 12 10.00 -0.15 9.97
N VAL A 13 11.19 -0.35 9.41
CA VAL A 13 11.64 0.38 8.22
C VAL A 13 10.71 0.13 7.03
N LEU A 14 10.24 -1.10 6.82
CA LEU A 14 9.29 -1.40 5.76
C LEU A 14 7.96 -0.67 5.97
N VAL A 15 7.40 -0.71 7.19
CA VAL A 15 6.16 0.00 7.52
C VAL A 15 6.32 1.50 7.28
N ASP A 16 7.43 2.10 7.72
CA ASP A 16 7.70 3.53 7.52
C ASP A 16 7.78 3.89 6.02
N LEU A 17 8.40 3.02 5.20
CA LEU A 17 8.44 3.22 3.75
C LEU A 17 7.06 3.12 3.10
N LEU A 18 6.23 2.16 3.55
CA LEU A 18 4.87 1.99 3.05
C LEU A 18 3.96 3.15 3.46
N ASP A 19 4.11 3.69 4.68
CA ASP A 19 3.34 4.83 5.17
C ASP A 19 3.69 6.13 4.41
N ASN A 20 4.98 6.34 4.12
CA ASN A 20 5.41 7.46 3.28
C ASN A 20 4.86 7.36 1.85
N GLU A 21 4.90 6.17 1.24
CA GLU A 21 4.31 5.96 -0.08
C GLU A 21 2.78 6.11 -0.03
N TRP A 22 2.12 5.67 1.05
CA TRP A 22 0.70 5.88 1.25
C TRP A 22 0.33 7.36 1.27
N TYR A 23 1.10 8.18 2.00
CA TYR A 23 0.89 9.62 2.03
C TYR A 23 1.03 10.28 0.65
N ARG A 24 1.93 9.78 -0.21
CA ARG A 24 2.04 10.23 -1.61
C ARG A 24 0.79 9.89 -2.43
N LEU A 25 0.11 8.81 -2.08
CA LEU A 25 -1.01 8.21 -2.81
C LEU A 25 -2.40 8.63 -2.26
N ASP A 26 -2.45 9.40 -1.17
CA ASP A 26 -3.68 9.81 -0.46
C ASP A 26 -4.65 10.67 -1.31
N TYR A 27 -4.26 11.07 -2.52
CA TYR A 27 -5.12 11.78 -3.46
C TYR A 27 -6.14 10.88 -4.19
N MET A 28 -5.96 9.56 -4.15
CA MET A 28 -6.74 8.63 -4.97
C MET A 28 -8.14 8.34 -4.40
N GLN A 29 -9.09 8.18 -5.32
CA GLN A 29 -10.46 7.80 -5.00
C GLN A 29 -10.59 6.28 -4.92
N CYS A 30 -11.56 5.83 -4.11
CA CYS A 30 -11.96 4.43 -4.01
C CYS A 30 -13.28 4.19 -4.73
N ASP A 31 -13.44 3.01 -5.31
CA ASP A 31 -14.74 2.52 -5.76
C ASP A 31 -15.60 2.03 -4.58
N ASP A 32 -16.83 1.58 -4.88
CA ASP A 32 -17.78 1.08 -3.87
C ASP A 32 -17.29 -0.19 -3.15
N ASP A 33 -16.32 -0.90 -3.75
CA ASP A 33 -15.67 -2.09 -3.18
C ASP A 33 -14.41 -1.74 -2.36
N GLY A 34 -14.06 -0.45 -2.26
CA GLY A 34 -12.91 0.05 -1.51
C GLY A 34 -11.57 -0.09 -2.24
N ASN A 35 -11.57 -0.40 -3.54
CA ASN A 35 -10.36 -0.45 -4.36
C ASN A 35 -10.04 0.93 -4.93
N PHE A 36 -8.77 1.29 -4.91
CA PHE A 36 -8.28 2.51 -5.54
C PHE A 36 -8.26 2.35 -7.05
N TYR A 37 -8.67 3.41 -7.76
CA TYR A 37 -8.60 3.48 -9.21
C TYR A 37 -8.12 4.87 -9.65
N ASP A 38 -7.34 4.89 -10.73
CA ASP A 38 -6.89 6.10 -11.39
C ASP A 38 -6.60 5.74 -12.86
N ASP A 39 -7.37 6.30 -13.79
CA ASP A 39 -7.23 6.03 -15.22
C ASP A 39 -5.98 6.69 -15.83
N ASP A 40 -5.54 7.81 -15.24
CA ASP A 40 -4.34 8.53 -15.67
C ASP A 40 -3.07 7.90 -15.07
N TYR A 41 -3.18 7.33 -13.86
CA TYR A 41 -2.07 6.70 -13.12
C TYR A 41 -2.42 5.30 -12.58
N PRO A 42 -2.68 4.31 -13.45
CA PRO A 42 -3.11 2.97 -13.03
C PRO A 42 -2.08 2.23 -12.16
N ASP A 43 -0.79 2.56 -12.30
CA ASP A 43 0.27 2.00 -11.48
C ASP A 43 0.24 2.53 -10.04
N ASP A 44 -0.14 3.79 -9.83
CA ASP A 44 -0.30 4.36 -8.49
C ASP A 44 -1.51 3.73 -7.79
N ALA A 45 -2.62 3.56 -8.51
CA ALA A 45 -3.80 2.82 -8.02
C ALA A 45 -3.46 1.38 -7.65
N LYS A 46 -2.65 0.68 -8.47
CA LYS A 46 -2.17 -0.66 -8.15
C LYS A 46 -1.33 -0.68 -6.88
N ARG A 47 -0.44 0.29 -6.67
CA ARG A 47 0.38 0.38 -5.45
C ARG A 47 -0.48 0.64 -4.23
N ALA A 48 -1.41 1.60 -4.28
CA ALA A 48 -2.31 1.90 -3.17
C ALA A 48 -3.10 0.66 -2.74
N ASN A 49 -3.66 -0.10 -3.67
CA ASN A 49 -4.36 -1.35 -3.38
C ASN A 49 -3.47 -2.42 -2.73
N VAL A 50 -2.19 -2.50 -3.12
CA VAL A 50 -1.24 -3.43 -2.49
C VAL A 50 -0.88 -2.99 -1.08
N ILE A 51 -0.59 -1.69 -0.89
CA ILE A 51 -0.24 -1.11 0.41
C ILE A 51 -1.40 -1.26 1.39
N GLN A 52 -2.62 -0.91 0.96
CA GLN A 52 -3.84 -1.08 1.76
C GLN A 52 -3.98 -2.53 2.24
N LYS A 53 -3.80 -3.51 1.34
CA LYS A 53 -3.85 -4.93 1.71
C LYS A 53 -2.79 -5.31 2.73
N ILE A 54 -1.56 -4.82 2.58
CA ILE A 54 -0.48 -5.11 3.55
C ILE A 54 -0.82 -4.50 4.92
N LEU A 55 -1.27 -3.25 4.97
CA LEU A 55 -1.56 -2.54 6.21
C LEU A 55 -2.84 -3.02 6.92
N THR A 56 -3.86 -3.48 6.19
CA THR A 56 -5.12 -3.99 6.79
C THR A 56 -5.10 -5.48 7.16
N THR A 57 -4.10 -6.24 6.69
CA THR A 57 -3.98 -7.68 7.02
C THR A 57 -3.20 -7.94 8.32
N HIS A 58 -2.80 -6.89 9.03
CA HIS A 58 -2.10 -6.93 10.32
C HIS A 58 -2.95 -6.29 11.42
#